data_AF-A0A0D2LJJ9-F1
#
_entry.id   AF-A0A0D2LJJ9-F1
#
_cell.length_a   1.000
_cell.length_b   1.000
_cell.length_c   1.000
_cell.angle_alpha   90.00
_cell.angle_beta   90.00
_cell.angle_gamma   90.00
#
_symmetry.space_group_name_H-M   'P 1'
#
loop_
_entity.id
_entity.type
_entity.pdbx_description
1 polymer ?
#
loop_
_entity_poly.entity_id
_entity_poly.type
_entity_poly.pdbx_seq_one_letter_code
_entity_poly.pdbx_strand_id
1 'polypeptide(L)'
;LHFHRGKIHHIQAGNPNGRQEADEIFLEYQEQAASGKLQFRRWPLRAVSRGPLLTNYFSHNAGEPYKYVGGDANTVPFNLAPTAVCNARRLIEKRVKQALNIPVIFNEVLSAAYMERQKMAFHSDNEVGLGPVVAGLSLGSPALMHFRLHPRFDPEREKRGILLSIVLRHGDILVMDGAGVQECYEHTVVPNNFRIAATARQIGATHS
;
A
#
# COMPACT_ATOMS: atom_id res chain seq x y z
N LEU A 1 -28.47 -10.18 1.61
CA LEU A 1 -27.67 -10.08 0.36
C LEU A 1 -26.24 -9.60 0.66
N HIS A 2 -25.40 -10.35 1.40
CA HIS A 2 -24.06 -9.85 1.79
C HIS A 2 -22.97 -10.94 1.82
N PHE A 3 -22.80 -11.67 0.73
CA PHE A 3 -21.63 -12.53 0.55
C PHE A 3 -20.96 -12.14 -0.78
N HIS A 4 -19.63 -12.16 -0.81
CA HIS A 4 -18.76 -11.82 -1.97
C HIS A 4 -18.36 -10.35 -2.18
N ARG A 5 -17.92 -9.66 -1.12
CA ARG A 5 -17.28 -8.33 -1.23
C ARG A 5 -15.78 -8.40 -1.63
N GLY A 6 -15.29 -9.55 -2.08
CA GLY A 6 -13.87 -9.81 -2.35
C GLY A 6 -13.19 -10.66 -1.29
N LYS A 7 -11.86 -10.77 -1.37
CA LYS A 7 -11.00 -11.62 -0.54
C LYS A 7 -9.77 -10.84 -0.09
N ILE A 8 -9.25 -11.20 1.08
CA ILE A 8 -7.96 -10.73 1.58
C ILE A 8 -7.04 -11.94 1.68
N HIS A 9 -5.90 -11.90 0.99
CA HIS A 9 -4.89 -12.95 1.00
C HIS A 9 -3.63 -12.44 1.70
N HIS A 10 -3.10 -13.23 2.63
CA HIS A 10 -1.81 -12.96 3.27
C HIS A 10 -0.80 -14.02 2.79
N ILE A 11 0.11 -13.59 1.93
CA ILE A 11 1.18 -14.43 1.38
C ILE A 11 2.42 -14.20 2.23
N GLN A 12 2.78 -15.20 3.02
CA GLN A 12 3.91 -15.12 3.93
C GLN A 12 5.21 -15.52 3.22
N ALA A 13 6.31 -14.81 3.51
CA ALA A 13 7.63 -15.18 3.00
C ALA A 13 8.13 -16.53 3.55
N GLY A 14 7.58 -16.97 4.70
CA GLY A 14 7.77 -18.30 5.28
C GLY A 14 9.13 -18.52 5.96
N ASN A 15 10.22 -18.49 5.19
CA ASN A 15 11.57 -18.83 5.64
C ASN A 15 12.62 -17.76 5.22
N PRO A 16 13.87 -17.84 5.69
CA PRO A 16 14.92 -16.88 5.32
C PRO A 16 15.18 -16.79 3.82
N ASN A 17 15.23 -17.92 3.10
CA ASN A 17 15.45 -17.92 1.65
C ASN A 17 14.29 -17.21 0.91
N GLY A 18 13.06 -17.39 1.39
CA GLY A 18 11.88 -16.68 0.89
C GLY A 18 11.88 -15.19 1.22
N ARG A 19 12.79 -14.70 2.07
CA ARG A 19 12.97 -13.28 2.40
C ARG A 19 14.11 -12.61 1.66
N GLN A 20 15.04 -13.37 1.07
CA GLN A 20 16.23 -12.81 0.42
C GLN A 20 15.92 -11.69 -0.58
N GLU A 21 14.99 -11.91 -1.52
CA GLU A 21 14.60 -10.86 -2.48
C GLU A 21 14.02 -9.61 -1.77
N ALA A 22 13.30 -9.79 -0.65
CA ALA A 22 12.76 -8.68 0.13
C ALA A 22 13.84 -7.95 0.94
N ASP A 23 14.86 -8.66 1.44
CA ASP A 23 16.02 -8.08 2.13
C ASP A 23 16.81 -7.18 1.17
N GLU A 24 17.07 -7.67 -0.05
CA GLU A 24 17.75 -6.92 -1.12
C GLU A 24 16.97 -5.66 -1.51
N ILE A 25 15.66 -5.79 -1.74
CA ILE A 25 14.78 -4.65 -2.06
C ILE A 25 14.76 -3.65 -0.90
N PHE A 26 14.70 -4.11 0.36
CA PHE A 26 14.67 -3.22 1.51
C PHE A 26 15.97 -2.43 1.68
N LEU A 27 17.12 -3.10 1.50
CA LEU A 27 18.42 -2.43 1.47
C LEU A 27 18.48 -1.38 0.35
N GLU A 28 18.04 -1.75 -0.85
CA GLU A 28 18.05 -0.84 -2.00
C GLU A 28 17.16 0.39 -1.78
N TYR A 29 15.98 0.24 -1.15
CA TYR A 29 15.15 1.37 -0.74
C TYR A 29 15.91 2.34 0.17
N GLN A 30 16.65 1.81 1.14
CA GLN A 30 17.40 2.63 2.11
C GLN A 30 18.58 3.35 1.44
N GLU A 31 19.36 2.66 0.62
CA GLU A 31 20.51 3.23 -0.09
C GLU A 31 20.07 4.30 -1.10
N GLN A 32 18.98 4.04 -1.83
CA GLN A 32 18.46 5.00 -2.81
C GLN A 32 17.80 6.20 -2.13
N ALA A 33 17.18 6.02 -0.96
CA ALA A 33 16.71 7.13 -0.15
C ALA A 33 17.87 7.98 0.39
N ALA A 34 18.92 7.34 0.91
CA ALA A 34 20.09 8.01 1.47
C ALA A 34 20.87 8.81 0.42
N SER A 35 20.99 8.28 -0.80
CA SER A 35 21.64 8.96 -1.94
C SER A 35 20.77 10.02 -2.62
N GLY A 36 19.49 10.13 -2.26
CA GLY A 36 18.53 11.06 -2.88
C GLY A 36 17.97 10.60 -4.23
N LYS A 37 18.36 9.40 -4.72
CA LYS A 37 17.80 8.78 -5.93
C LYS A 37 16.31 8.46 -5.76
N LEU A 38 15.92 8.02 -4.57
CA LEU A 38 14.53 7.81 -4.17
C LEU A 38 14.12 8.93 -3.22
N GLN A 39 13.15 9.74 -3.65
CA GLN A 39 12.71 10.90 -2.87
C GLN A 39 11.44 10.60 -2.10
N PHE A 40 11.60 10.27 -0.82
CA PHE A 40 10.52 10.18 0.15
C PHE A 40 10.14 11.57 0.67
N ARG A 41 8.88 11.96 0.53
CA ARG A 41 8.38 13.28 0.96
C ARG A 41 7.12 13.17 1.81
N ARG A 42 6.93 14.13 2.71
CA ARG A 42 5.64 14.32 3.41
C ARG A 42 4.82 15.35 2.62
N TRP A 43 3.58 15.00 2.33
CA TRP A 43 2.67 15.81 1.53
C TRP A 43 1.67 16.57 2.40
N PRO A 44 1.23 17.78 2.00
CA PRO A 44 0.14 18.49 2.65
C PRO A 44 -1.18 17.69 2.62
N LEU A 45 -1.81 17.56 3.77
CA LEU A 45 -3.17 17.09 3.93
C LEU A 45 -4.13 18.21 3.51
N ARG A 46 -5.19 17.85 2.80
CA ARG A 46 -6.32 18.75 2.52
C ARG A 46 -7.14 18.91 3.81
N ALA A 47 -6.68 19.77 4.71
CA ALA A 47 -7.37 20.09 5.96
C ALA A 47 -7.89 21.54 5.96
N VAL A 48 -9.06 21.75 6.56
CA VAL A 48 -9.67 23.07 6.77
C VAL A 48 -9.04 23.77 8.00
N SER A 49 -7.72 23.70 8.15
CA SER A 49 -6.99 24.28 9.29
C SER A 49 -6.16 25.49 8.87
N ARG A 50 -5.86 26.38 9.83
CA ARG A 50 -5.03 27.59 9.67
C ARG A 50 -3.54 27.25 9.46
N GLY A 51 -3.22 26.46 8.43
CA GLY A 51 -1.88 26.05 8.04
C GLY A 51 -1.86 24.66 7.38
N PRO A 52 -0.88 24.37 6.50
CA PRO A 52 -0.75 23.06 5.86
C PRO A 52 -0.30 22.00 6.88
N LEU A 53 -1.20 21.10 7.25
CA LEU A 53 -0.84 19.89 7.99
C LEU A 53 -0.18 18.90 7.03
N LEU A 54 0.92 18.26 7.40
CA LEU A 54 1.57 17.25 6.57
C LEU A 54 1.13 15.84 6.96
N THR A 55 1.11 14.92 6.00
CA THR A 55 0.98 13.47 6.19
C THR A 55 1.93 12.96 7.28
N ASN A 56 1.52 11.94 8.03
CA ASN A 56 2.34 11.38 9.12
C ASN A 56 3.41 10.41 8.65
N TYR A 57 3.44 10.06 7.37
CA TYR A 57 4.41 9.14 6.76
C TYR A 57 5.05 9.84 5.56
N PHE A 58 6.18 9.32 5.11
CA PHE A 58 6.79 9.78 3.86
C PHE A 58 6.33 8.88 2.72
N SER A 59 6.12 9.44 1.54
CA SER A 59 5.76 8.65 0.37
C SER A 59 6.48 9.07 -0.91
N HIS A 60 6.51 8.12 -1.84
CA HIS A 60 7.01 8.26 -3.19
C HIS A 60 6.08 7.45 -4.11
N ASN A 61 5.54 8.08 -5.15
CA ASN A 61 4.69 7.40 -6.12
C ASN A 61 5.42 7.21 -7.45
N ALA A 62 5.27 6.04 -8.05
CA ALA A 62 5.84 5.74 -9.36
C ALA A 62 4.87 4.98 -10.27
N GLY A 63 4.96 5.21 -11.58
CA GLY A 63 4.12 4.59 -12.60
C GLY A 63 3.07 5.54 -13.17
N GLU A 64 1.84 5.07 -13.26
CA GLU A 64 0.68 5.81 -13.75
C GLU A 64 0.31 6.94 -12.76
N PRO A 65 0.12 8.18 -13.22
CA PRO A 65 -0.35 9.26 -12.36
C PRO A 65 -1.70 8.89 -11.73
N TYR A 66 -1.76 8.93 -10.40
CA TYR A 66 -2.94 8.58 -9.63
C TYR A 66 -3.16 9.62 -8.51
N LYS A 67 -4.41 9.87 -8.13
CA LYS A 67 -4.79 10.94 -7.18
C LYS A 67 -4.51 10.58 -5.72
N TYR A 68 -3.26 10.27 -5.39
CA TYR A 68 -2.86 10.08 -4.00
C TYR A 68 -2.64 11.41 -3.26
N VAL A 69 -2.36 11.35 -1.95
CA VAL A 69 -2.16 12.53 -1.09
C VAL A 69 -1.09 13.51 -1.57
N GLY A 70 -0.12 13.06 -2.38
CA GLY A 70 0.91 13.90 -2.99
C GLY A 70 0.53 14.53 -4.32
N GLY A 71 -0.65 14.22 -4.87
CA GLY A 71 -1.07 14.65 -6.19
C GLY A 71 -0.40 13.84 -7.32
N ASP A 72 -1.09 13.78 -8.46
CA ASP A 72 -0.70 13.08 -9.68
C ASP A 72 0.62 13.61 -10.29
N ALA A 73 0.82 14.93 -10.27
CA ALA A 73 2.00 15.63 -10.80
C ALA A 73 3.35 15.21 -10.19
N ASN A 74 3.35 14.50 -9.06
CA ASN A 74 4.55 14.05 -8.38
C ASN A 74 4.85 12.55 -8.61
N THR A 75 4.18 11.94 -9.59
CA THR A 75 4.40 10.54 -9.96
C THR A 75 5.58 10.40 -10.89
N VAL A 76 6.56 9.56 -10.54
CA VAL A 76 7.72 9.28 -11.40
C VAL A 76 7.38 8.14 -12.35
N PRO A 77 7.48 8.30 -13.69
CA PRO A 77 7.18 7.21 -14.61
C PRO A 77 8.17 6.05 -14.42
N PHE A 78 7.73 4.80 -14.65
CA PHE A 78 8.55 3.63 -14.30
C PHE A 78 9.90 3.53 -15.01
N ASN A 79 10.03 4.11 -16.21
CA ASN A 79 11.31 4.17 -16.91
C ASN A 79 12.36 5.06 -16.19
N LEU A 80 11.91 5.95 -15.31
CA LEU A 80 12.75 6.81 -14.47
C LEU A 80 12.65 6.46 -12.98
N ALA A 81 11.82 5.49 -12.61
CA ALA A 81 11.58 5.15 -11.23
C ALA A 81 12.82 4.49 -10.58
N PRO A 82 13.05 4.72 -9.27
CA PRO A 82 14.10 4.04 -8.54
C PRO A 82 13.95 2.52 -8.65
N THR A 83 15.06 1.81 -8.82
CA THR A 83 15.04 0.36 -9.07
C THR A 83 14.46 -0.41 -7.89
N ALA A 84 14.57 0.09 -6.66
CA ALA A 84 13.91 -0.49 -5.49
C ALA A 84 12.38 -0.60 -5.67
N VAL A 85 11.75 0.43 -6.26
CA VAL A 85 10.30 0.47 -6.51
C VAL A 85 9.91 -0.51 -7.60
N CYS A 86 10.69 -0.55 -8.69
CA CYS A 86 10.49 -1.49 -9.79
C CYS A 86 10.68 -2.96 -9.34
N ASN A 87 11.65 -3.22 -8.48
CA ASN A 87 11.93 -4.54 -7.92
C ASN A 87 10.82 -4.98 -6.96
N ALA A 88 10.31 -4.07 -6.12
CA ALA A 88 9.14 -4.32 -5.29
C ALA A 88 7.91 -4.70 -6.12
N ARG A 89 7.60 -3.95 -7.19
CA ARG A 89 6.51 -4.27 -8.13
C ARG A 89 6.64 -5.69 -8.67
N ARG A 90 7.83 -6.02 -9.19
CA ARG A 90 8.10 -7.34 -9.78
C ARG A 90 7.94 -8.47 -8.77
N LEU A 91 8.43 -8.27 -7.54
CA LEU A 91 8.28 -9.26 -6.47
C LEU A 91 6.81 -9.49 -6.11
N ILE A 92 6.03 -8.41 -6.04
CA ILE A 92 4.58 -8.48 -5.79
C ILE A 92 3.90 -9.29 -6.90
N GLU A 93 4.08 -8.92 -8.16
CA GLU A 93 3.48 -9.61 -9.31
C GLU A 93 3.85 -11.10 -9.34
N LYS A 94 5.13 -11.41 -9.13
CA LYS A 94 5.67 -12.78 -9.06
C LYS A 94 4.94 -13.61 -7.99
N ARG A 95 4.85 -13.11 -6.76
CA ARG A 95 4.28 -13.87 -5.64
C ARG A 95 2.76 -13.97 -5.69
N VAL A 96 2.07 -12.94 -6.17
CA VAL A 96 0.62 -12.99 -6.44
C VAL A 96 0.34 -14.09 -7.47
N LYS A 97 1.11 -14.12 -8.57
CA LYS A 97 0.96 -15.15 -9.60
C LYS A 97 1.26 -16.55 -9.06
N GLN A 98 2.33 -16.72 -8.29
CA GLN A 98 2.73 -18.03 -7.74
C GLN A 98 1.72 -18.56 -6.72
N ALA A 99 1.21 -17.72 -5.82
CA ALA A 99 0.36 -18.17 -4.73
C ALA A 99 -1.13 -18.28 -5.12
N LEU A 100 -1.61 -17.38 -5.98
CA LEU A 100 -3.05 -17.24 -6.26
C LEU A 100 -3.40 -17.56 -7.72
N ASN A 101 -2.41 -17.73 -8.59
CA ASN A 101 -2.57 -17.86 -10.05
C ASN A 101 -3.31 -16.68 -10.71
N ILE A 102 -3.43 -15.54 -10.02
CA ILE A 102 -4.06 -14.32 -10.54
C ILE A 102 -3.04 -13.57 -11.40
N PRO A 103 -3.31 -13.33 -12.70
CA PRO A 103 -2.47 -12.46 -13.51
C PRO A 103 -2.74 -11.01 -13.12
N VAL A 104 -1.72 -10.33 -12.61
CA VAL A 104 -1.77 -8.90 -12.27
C VAL A 104 -0.73 -8.15 -13.11
N ILE A 105 -1.10 -6.98 -13.60
CA ILE A 105 -0.22 -6.03 -14.27
C ILE A 105 -0.40 -4.70 -13.55
N PHE A 106 0.47 -4.44 -12.59
CA PHE A 106 0.41 -3.19 -11.84
C PHE A 106 1.15 -2.11 -12.63
N ASN A 107 0.47 -0.98 -12.84
CA ASN A 107 1.03 0.19 -13.51
C ASN A 107 1.32 1.34 -12.54
N GLU A 108 1.03 1.21 -11.24
CA GLU A 108 1.39 2.17 -10.18
C GLU A 108 1.97 1.45 -8.97
N VAL A 109 2.92 2.09 -8.28
CA VAL A 109 3.38 1.71 -6.94
C VAL A 109 3.53 2.93 -6.04
N LEU A 110 2.69 2.99 -5.01
CA LEU A 110 2.87 3.90 -3.89
C LEU A 110 3.78 3.27 -2.83
N SER A 111 4.98 3.84 -2.68
CA SER A 111 5.90 3.51 -1.59
C SER A 111 5.64 4.44 -0.40
N ALA A 112 5.44 3.88 0.80
CA ALA A 112 5.25 4.62 2.04
C ALA A 112 6.26 4.17 3.10
N ALA A 113 7.08 5.11 3.58
CA ALA A 113 8.01 4.91 4.68
C ALA A 113 7.44 5.48 5.98
N TYR A 114 7.42 4.63 7.01
CA TYR A 114 6.96 4.95 8.35
C TYR A 114 8.15 4.96 9.30
N MET A 115 8.38 6.08 9.96
CA MET A 115 9.32 6.19 11.08
C MET A 115 8.65 5.75 12.39
N GLU A 116 9.41 5.70 13.48
CA GLU A 116 8.88 5.33 14.78
C GLU A 116 7.65 6.19 15.15
N ARG A 117 6.59 5.54 15.67
CA ARG A 117 5.31 6.15 16.08
C ARG A 117 4.46 6.75 14.95
N GLN A 118 4.90 6.67 13.70
CA GLN A 118 4.11 7.10 12.55
C GLN A 118 3.12 6.01 12.15
N LYS A 119 1.88 6.41 11.87
CA LYS A 119 0.81 5.51 11.42
C LYS A 119 -0.08 6.19 10.38
N MET A 120 -0.75 5.38 9.59
CA MET A 120 -1.80 5.86 8.69
C MET A 120 -3.15 5.74 9.38
N ALA A 121 -4.00 6.77 9.29
CA ALA A 121 -5.37 6.66 9.79
C ALA A 121 -6.17 5.63 8.97
N PHE A 122 -7.35 5.24 9.46
CA PHE A 122 -8.28 4.46 8.64
C PHE A 122 -8.59 5.22 7.35
N HIS A 123 -8.44 4.54 6.22
CA HIS A 123 -8.72 5.05 4.90
C HIS A 123 -9.15 3.90 3.98
N SER A 124 -9.67 4.25 2.81
CA SER A 124 -9.90 3.31 1.72
C SER A 124 -9.10 3.77 0.51
N ASP A 125 -8.59 2.82 -0.26
CA ASP A 125 -7.94 3.07 -1.55
C ASP A 125 -8.97 3.30 -2.68
N ASN A 126 -10.27 3.28 -2.38
CA ASN A 126 -11.35 3.42 -3.38
C ASN A 126 -11.40 4.84 -3.99
N GLU A 127 -10.46 5.12 -4.88
CA GLU A 127 -10.50 6.27 -5.77
C GLU A 127 -10.90 5.83 -7.17
N VAL A 128 -11.32 6.81 -7.98
CA VAL A 128 -11.81 6.57 -9.35
C VAL A 128 -10.78 5.70 -10.10
N GLY A 129 -11.32 4.68 -10.77
CA GLY A 129 -10.66 3.60 -11.54
C GLY A 129 -9.32 3.09 -11.05
N LEU A 130 -9.19 2.99 -9.73
CA LEU A 130 -8.50 1.86 -9.15
C LEU A 130 -9.08 0.55 -9.68
N GLY A 131 -8.21 -0.36 -10.09
CA GLY A 131 -8.55 -1.72 -10.48
C GLY A 131 -8.98 -2.59 -9.30
N PRO A 132 -9.52 -3.79 -9.54
CA PRO A 132 -10.11 -4.60 -8.50
C PRO A 132 -9.09 -5.22 -7.52
N VAL A 133 -7.80 -5.25 -7.87
CA VAL A 133 -6.76 -5.86 -7.05
C VAL A 133 -5.76 -4.81 -6.60
N VAL A 134 -5.48 -4.80 -5.29
CA VAL A 134 -4.39 -4.03 -4.67
C VAL A 134 -3.50 -5.01 -3.92
N ALA A 135 -2.18 -4.88 -4.06
CA ALA A 135 -1.24 -5.74 -3.36
C ALA A 135 -0.10 -4.94 -2.72
N GLY A 136 0.20 -5.22 -1.44
CA GLY A 136 1.20 -4.49 -0.67
C GLY A 136 2.33 -5.39 -0.17
N LEU A 137 3.58 -5.08 -0.53
CA LEU A 137 4.79 -5.67 0.04
C LEU A 137 5.18 -4.94 1.33
N SER A 138 5.50 -5.72 2.36
CA SER A 138 5.91 -5.24 3.68
C SER A 138 7.40 -5.41 3.90
N LEU A 139 8.13 -4.32 4.20
CA LEU A 139 9.60 -4.35 4.36
C LEU A 139 10.03 -3.72 5.68
N GLY A 140 10.86 -4.43 6.43
CA GLY A 140 11.40 -3.96 7.71
C GLY A 140 10.57 -4.43 8.90
N SER A 141 10.30 -3.53 9.85
CA SER A 141 9.63 -3.89 11.10
C SER A 141 8.20 -4.39 10.87
N PRO A 142 7.70 -5.31 11.71
CA PRO A 142 6.33 -5.78 11.59
C PRO A 142 5.33 -4.65 11.83
N ALA A 143 4.15 -4.77 11.21
CA ALA A 143 3.04 -3.86 11.41
C ALA A 143 1.73 -4.64 11.60
N LEU A 144 0.82 -4.06 12.38
CA LEU A 144 -0.53 -4.56 12.51
C LEU A 144 -1.42 -3.82 11.52
N MET A 145 -2.07 -4.55 10.62
CA MET A 145 -3.04 -4.02 9.67
C MET A 145 -4.44 -4.38 10.14
N HIS A 146 -5.29 -3.37 10.32
CA HIS A 146 -6.66 -3.54 10.76
C HIS A 146 -7.62 -3.16 9.66
N PHE A 147 -8.70 -3.93 9.51
CA PHE A 147 -9.82 -3.63 8.65
C PHE A 147 -11.08 -3.40 9.48
N ARG A 148 -11.87 -2.41 9.07
CA ARG A 148 -13.21 -2.16 9.60
C ARG A 148 -14.18 -1.90 8.47
N LEU A 149 -15.47 -2.06 8.74
CA LEU A 149 -16.51 -1.70 7.78
C LEU A 149 -16.56 -0.17 7.63
N HIS A 150 -16.63 0.33 6.40
CA HIS A 150 -16.76 1.75 6.15
C HIS A 150 -18.11 2.25 6.74
N PRO A 151 -18.15 3.41 7.44
CA PRO A 151 -19.36 3.88 8.13
C PRO A 151 -20.63 3.94 7.26
N ARG A 152 -20.48 4.26 5.97
CA ARG A 152 -21.58 4.23 4.98
C ARG A 152 -22.33 2.89 4.86
N PHE A 153 -21.69 1.78 5.22
CA PHE A 153 -22.27 0.44 5.21
C PHE A 153 -22.63 -0.08 6.61
N ASP A 154 -22.52 0.76 7.63
CA ASP A 154 -22.92 0.49 9.01
C ASP A 154 -23.62 1.73 9.61
N PRO A 155 -24.73 2.21 9.01
CA PRO A 155 -25.38 3.45 9.43
C PRO A 155 -25.90 3.39 10.87
N GLU A 156 -26.41 2.22 11.27
CA GLU A 156 -26.87 1.93 12.63
C GLU A 156 -25.71 1.74 13.62
N ARG A 157 -24.46 1.69 13.12
CA ARG A 157 -23.24 1.46 13.89
C ARG A 157 -23.31 0.20 14.76
N GLU A 158 -23.87 -0.86 14.20
CA GLU A 158 -23.99 -2.17 14.85
C GLU A 158 -22.66 -2.93 14.79
N LYS A 159 -21.89 -2.73 13.72
CA LYS A 159 -20.59 -3.38 13.48
C LYS A 159 -19.44 -2.43 13.82
N ARG A 160 -19.49 -1.83 15.01
CA ARG A 160 -18.38 -1.01 15.53
C ARG A 160 -17.18 -1.90 15.84
N GLY A 161 -16.07 -1.58 15.19
CA GLY A 161 -14.75 -2.09 15.58
C GLY A 161 -13.95 -2.68 14.45
N ILE A 162 -12.88 -3.36 14.82
CA ILE A 162 -11.97 -4.04 13.91
C ILE A 162 -12.58 -5.41 13.58
N LEU A 163 -12.80 -5.67 12.29
CA LEU A 163 -13.36 -6.93 11.79
C LEU A 163 -12.27 -7.95 11.46
N LEU A 164 -11.08 -7.48 11.10
CA LEU A 164 -9.93 -8.31 10.77
C LEU A 164 -8.64 -7.59 11.18
N SER A 165 -7.73 -8.33 11.79
CA SER A 165 -6.38 -7.88 12.10
C SER A 165 -5.35 -8.87 11.54
N ILE A 166 -4.34 -8.36 10.84
CA ILE A 166 -3.29 -9.17 10.24
C ILE A 166 -1.94 -8.59 10.64
N VAL A 167 -1.02 -9.45 11.10
CA VAL A 167 0.38 -9.07 11.33
C VAL A 167 1.14 -9.20 10.02
N LEU A 168 1.63 -8.08 9.50
CA LEU A 168 2.46 -8.02 8.31
C LEU A 168 3.93 -7.98 8.72
N ARG A 169 4.70 -9.00 8.34
CA ARG A 169 6.14 -9.12 8.64
C ARG A 169 6.98 -8.74 7.42
N HIS A 170 8.29 -8.60 7.64
CA HIS A 170 9.25 -8.42 6.55
C HIS A 170 9.06 -9.51 5.47
N GLY A 171 8.89 -9.07 4.22
CA GLY A 171 8.71 -9.90 3.05
C GLY A 171 7.27 -10.36 2.81
N ASP A 172 6.32 -10.07 3.71
CA ASP A 172 4.93 -10.48 3.50
C ASP A 172 4.25 -9.62 2.42
N ILE A 173 3.37 -10.26 1.66
CA ILE A 173 2.46 -9.59 0.74
C ILE A 173 1.03 -9.74 1.23
N LEU A 174 0.31 -8.62 1.32
CA LEU A 174 -1.13 -8.63 1.48
C LEU A 174 -1.79 -8.29 0.15
N VAL A 175 -2.74 -9.12 -0.29
CA VAL A 175 -3.54 -8.88 -1.50
C VAL A 175 -4.98 -8.63 -1.09
N MET A 176 -5.53 -7.52 -1.55
CA MET A 176 -6.96 -7.20 -1.46
C MET A 176 -7.55 -7.42 -2.85
N ASP A 177 -8.26 -8.54 -3.01
CA ASP A 177 -8.78 -9.06 -4.29
C ASP A 177 -10.30 -8.83 -4.39
N GLY A 178 -10.69 -7.91 -5.27
CA GLY A 178 -12.07 -7.51 -5.54
C GLY A 178 -12.34 -6.06 -5.13
N ALA A 179 -12.99 -5.29 -6.01
CA ALA A 179 -13.33 -3.88 -5.78
C ALA A 179 -14.15 -3.66 -4.50
N GLY A 180 -15.00 -4.63 -4.15
CA GLY A 180 -15.80 -4.60 -2.92
C GLY A 180 -14.97 -4.49 -1.63
N VAL A 181 -13.69 -4.90 -1.63
CA VAL A 181 -12.81 -4.74 -0.46
C VAL A 181 -12.58 -3.25 -0.22
N GLN A 182 -12.29 -2.50 -1.28
CA GLN A 182 -11.95 -1.08 -1.17
C GLN A 182 -13.23 -0.26 -1.02
N GLU A 183 -14.31 -0.66 -1.70
CA GLU A 183 -15.59 0.00 -1.53
C GLU A 183 -16.09 -0.14 -0.09
N CYS A 184 -16.12 -1.36 0.46
CA CYS A 184 -16.82 -1.62 1.71
C CYS A 184 -15.97 -1.43 2.97
N TYR A 185 -14.65 -1.56 2.89
CA TYR A 185 -13.80 -1.58 4.07
C TYR A 185 -12.80 -0.43 4.07
N GLU A 186 -12.51 0.06 5.28
CA GLU A 186 -11.37 0.92 5.53
C GLU A 186 -10.30 0.10 6.23
N HIS A 187 -9.04 0.48 6.01
CA HIS A 187 -7.91 -0.13 6.68
C HIS A 187 -6.94 0.89 7.25
N THR A 188 -6.17 0.46 8.25
CA THR A 188 -5.09 1.22 8.87
C THR A 188 -3.91 0.30 9.09
N VAL A 189 -2.70 0.86 9.06
CA VAL A 189 -1.46 0.16 9.36
C VAL A 189 -0.79 0.84 10.55
N VAL A 190 -0.44 0.05 11.55
CA VAL A 190 0.26 0.46 12.77
C VAL A 190 1.60 -0.27 12.84
N PRO A 191 2.70 0.36 12.37
CA PRO A 191 4.05 -0.19 12.45
C PRO A 191 4.59 -0.20 13.88
N ASN A 192 5.39 -1.22 14.21
CA ASN A 192 6.10 -1.26 15.50
C ASN A 192 7.33 -0.33 15.50
N ASN A 193 8.00 -0.21 14.37
CA ASN A 193 9.19 0.64 14.17
C ASN A 193 9.35 0.90 12.66
N PHE A 194 10.53 1.32 12.21
CA PHE A 194 10.81 1.66 10.82
C PHE A 194 10.37 0.56 9.85
N ARG A 195 9.53 0.94 8.89
CA ARG A 195 8.95 0.06 7.87
C ARG A 195 8.74 0.81 6.57
N ILE A 196 8.90 0.12 5.47
CA ILE A 196 8.46 0.56 4.15
C ILE A 196 7.35 -0.36 3.65
N ALA A 197 6.29 0.21 3.10
CA ALA A 197 5.27 -0.49 2.34
C ALA A 197 5.39 -0.10 0.87
N ALA A 198 5.39 -1.07 -0.05
CA ALA A 198 5.23 -0.81 -1.47
C ALA A 198 3.85 -1.36 -1.88
N THR A 199 2.91 -0.47 -2.20
CA THR A 199 1.54 -0.82 -2.57
C THR A 199 1.38 -0.68 -4.06
N ALA A 200 1.18 -1.79 -4.76
CA ALA A 200 1.03 -1.86 -6.20
C ALA A 200 -0.45 -1.87 -6.60
N ARG A 201 -0.79 -1.08 -7.62
CA ARG A 201 -2.15 -0.85 -8.09
C ARG A 201 -2.21 -0.90 -9.61
N GLN A 202 -3.39 -1.22 -10.14
CA GLN A 202 -3.70 -1.08 -11.55
C GLN A 202 -4.66 0.09 -11.69
N ILE A 203 -4.25 1.12 -12.43
CA ILE A 203 -4.95 2.38 -12.59
C ILE A 203 -5.49 2.41 -14.02
N GLY A 204 -6.82 2.50 -14.15
CA GLY A 204 -7.50 2.56 -15.45
C GLY A 204 -7.29 3.89 -16.17
N ALA A 205 -7.52 3.92 -17.49
CA ALA A 205 -7.29 5.10 -18.32
C ALA A 205 -8.27 6.28 -18.09
N THR A 206 -9.25 6.15 -17.19
CA THR A 206 -10.36 7.09 -17.01
C THR A 206 -10.17 8.10 -15.86
N HIS A 207 -8.94 8.41 -15.45
CA HIS A 207 -8.65 9.36 -14.35
C HIS A 207 -8.34 10.80 -14.75
N SER A 208 -8.36 11.08 -16.05
CA SER A 208 -8.12 12.41 -16.63
C SER A 208 -9.20 13.41 -16.24
#